data_AF-A0A937B8W6-F1
#
_entry.id   AF-A0A937B8W6-F1
#
_cell.length_a   1.000
_cell.length_b   1.000
_cell.length_c   1.000
_cell.angle_alpha   90.00
_cell.angle_beta   90.00
_cell.angle_gamma   90.00
#
_symmetry.space_group_name_H-M   'P 1'
#
loop_
_entity.id
_entity.type
_entity.pdbx_description
1 polymer ?
#
loop_
_entity_poly.entity_id
_entity_poly.type
_entity_poly.pdbx_seq_one_letter_code
_entity_poly.pdbx_strand_id
1 'polypeptide(L)'
;MYSSPILFRFFLAFVFTGPFFKLFAQSSIPDFRRVGMAEYFIAAGAYEQALPYLDSVTVNKVYTPLEHLSAARAYLKQGYPEKARSHVLEAASKGYSYAWFSAGSKNQELKTLCTEEEYQDVYVKSRDEKVDIELYAELRSMFDLDQYMRNRWIRSRMRDSVWLREFRKLDSLHAGRIKGIIETQGWIGHKHLLLEQYFTVLFLHISAETFDPETFEKYRKLLWTEVEKGHLSPGNYAMWVDRQRIFTFEQKGIYGAFWKMGPDGDELAEVESPEQIDSLRRSIGLLSLKMYIEQRRAQGKKLRFPDWYKAKE
;
A
#
# COMPACT_ATOMS: atom_id res chain seq x y z
N MET A 1 -35.11 67.89 3.63
CA MET A 1 -35.55 66.53 3.29
C MET A 1 -34.31 65.67 3.03
N TYR A 2 -34.16 64.63 3.85
CA TYR A 2 -33.33 63.41 3.73
C TYR A 2 -31.80 63.55 3.50
N SER A 3 -30.95 63.25 4.50
CA SER A 3 -30.44 61.90 4.89
C SER A 3 -29.49 61.32 3.83
N SER A 4 -28.31 60.74 4.06
CA SER A 4 -27.51 60.25 5.20
C SER A 4 -26.13 59.87 4.61
N PRO A 5 -25.05 59.70 5.40
CA PRO A 5 -23.69 59.51 4.88
C PRO A 5 -23.38 58.05 4.51
N ILE A 6 -22.36 57.92 3.65
CA ILE A 6 -21.75 56.70 3.14
C ILE A 6 -21.34 55.77 4.30
N LEU A 7 -22.05 54.64 4.45
CA LEU A 7 -21.68 53.55 5.35
C LEU A 7 -20.48 52.78 4.78
N PHE A 8 -19.31 53.03 5.35
CA PHE A 8 -18.11 52.20 5.24
C PHE A 8 -18.42 50.83 5.86
N ARG A 9 -18.66 49.81 5.03
CA ARG A 9 -18.78 48.42 5.50
C ARG A 9 -17.37 47.88 5.79
N PHE A 10 -17.02 47.84 7.07
CA PHE A 10 -15.96 46.96 7.58
C PHE A 10 -16.34 45.51 7.29
N PHE A 11 -15.70 44.89 6.29
CA PHE A 11 -15.59 43.44 6.26
C PHE A 11 -14.48 43.08 7.27
N LEU A 12 -14.89 42.72 8.48
CA LEU A 12 -14.00 42.04 9.41
C LEU A 12 -13.66 40.68 8.79
N ALA A 13 -12.51 40.58 8.12
CA ALA A 13 -11.87 39.31 7.85
C ALA A 13 -11.42 38.74 9.20
N PHE A 14 -12.27 37.95 9.83
CA PHE A 14 -11.87 37.09 10.93
C PHE A 14 -10.90 36.04 10.37
N VAL A 15 -9.62 36.38 10.40
CA VAL A 15 -8.52 35.43 10.21
C VAL A 15 -8.52 34.52 11.45
N PHE A 16 -9.33 33.47 11.43
CA PHE A 16 -9.29 32.40 12.43
C PHE A 16 -8.06 31.52 12.18
N THR A 17 -6.89 31.96 12.61
CA THR A 17 -5.67 31.11 12.70
C THR A 17 -5.66 30.26 13.98
N GLY A 18 -6.82 29.71 14.34
CA GLY A 18 -6.98 28.87 15.52
C GLY A 18 -6.80 27.37 15.20
N PRO A 19 -6.39 26.55 16.18
CA PRO A 19 -6.22 25.10 16.04
C PRO A 19 -7.48 24.35 15.57
N PHE A 20 -8.66 24.97 15.70
CA PHE A 20 -9.93 24.45 15.21
C PHE A 20 -10.00 24.27 13.68
N PHE A 21 -9.32 25.11 12.88
CA PHE A 21 -9.33 24.97 11.42
C PHE A 21 -8.45 23.81 10.94
N LYS A 22 -7.37 23.48 11.69
CA LYS A 22 -6.55 22.28 11.42
C LYS A 22 -7.36 20.98 11.62
N LEU A 23 -8.26 20.95 12.61
CA LEU A 23 -9.13 19.80 12.86
C LEU A 23 -10.18 19.60 11.73
N PHE A 24 -10.78 20.69 11.24
CA PHE A 24 -11.80 20.61 10.18
C PHE A 24 -11.21 20.31 8.80
N ALA A 25 -9.98 20.75 8.50
CA ALA A 25 -9.30 20.39 7.26
C ALA A 25 -8.86 18.91 7.22
N GLN A 26 -8.68 18.28 8.38
CA GLN A 26 -8.33 16.86 8.48
C GLN A 26 -9.52 15.92 8.35
N SER A 27 -10.75 16.34 8.68
CA SER A 27 -11.94 15.47 8.67
C SER A 27 -12.42 15.07 7.26
N SER A 28 -12.06 15.82 6.22
CA SER A 28 -12.42 15.55 4.82
C SER A 28 -11.47 14.60 4.08
N ILE A 29 -10.34 14.24 4.71
CA ILE A 29 -9.34 13.33 4.12
C ILE A 29 -9.82 11.88 4.35
N PRO A 30 -10.01 11.05 3.31
CA PRO A 30 -10.35 9.64 3.51
C PRO A 30 -9.30 8.90 4.34
N ASP A 31 -9.73 7.92 5.14
CA ASP A 31 -8.84 7.23 6.09
C ASP A 31 -7.61 6.59 5.43
N PHE A 32 -7.75 5.99 4.25
CA PHE A 32 -6.61 5.41 3.54
C PHE A 32 -5.51 6.45 3.21
N ARG A 33 -5.87 7.72 3.02
CA ARG A 33 -4.90 8.80 2.80
C ARG A 33 -4.21 9.21 4.09
N ARG A 34 -4.92 9.22 5.22
CA ARG A 34 -4.35 9.52 6.54
C ARG A 34 -3.28 8.47 6.89
N VAL A 35 -3.58 7.19 6.67
CA VAL A 35 -2.61 6.10 6.86
C VAL A 35 -1.39 6.27 5.96
N GLY A 36 -1.57 6.53 4.67
CA GLY A 36 -0.44 6.76 3.75
C GLY A 36 0.46 7.93 4.19
N MET A 37 -0.13 9.02 4.69
CA MET A 37 0.64 10.15 5.23
C MET A 37 1.40 9.77 6.52
N ALA A 38 0.78 9.01 7.42
CA ALA A 38 1.46 8.50 8.61
C ALA A 38 2.65 7.63 8.24
N GLU A 39 2.50 6.70 7.29
CA GLU A 39 3.58 5.82 6.82
C GLU A 39 4.76 6.60 6.24
N TYR A 40 4.50 7.69 5.53
CA TYR A 40 5.55 8.59 5.06
C TYR A 40 6.37 9.16 6.21
N PHE A 41 5.70 9.76 7.20
CA PHE A 41 6.38 10.37 8.33
C PHE A 41 7.16 9.33 9.13
N ILE A 42 6.61 8.14 9.31
CA ILE A 42 7.28 6.99 9.93
C ILE A 42 8.53 6.59 9.15
N ALA A 43 8.44 6.49 7.82
CA ALA A 43 9.57 6.13 6.95
C ALA A 43 10.69 7.17 6.98
N ALA A 44 10.34 8.45 7.19
CA ALA A 44 11.29 9.55 7.34
C ALA A 44 11.85 9.67 8.78
N GLY A 45 11.42 8.83 9.73
CA GLY A 45 11.78 8.95 11.15
C GLY A 45 11.11 10.12 11.88
N ALA A 46 10.15 10.78 11.23
CA ALA A 46 9.39 11.92 11.72
C ALA A 46 8.15 11.44 12.52
N TYR A 47 8.36 10.68 13.59
CA TYR A 47 7.29 9.97 14.30
C TYR A 47 6.24 10.89 14.92
N GLU A 48 6.65 12.04 15.45
CA GLU A 48 5.74 13.04 16.02
C GLU A 48 4.72 13.54 14.99
N GLN A 49 5.18 13.80 13.76
CA GLN A 49 4.35 14.26 12.66
C GLN A 49 3.39 13.17 12.15
N ALA A 50 3.68 11.89 12.40
CA ALA A 50 2.81 10.78 12.02
C ALA A 50 1.58 10.67 12.93
N LEU A 51 1.69 11.00 14.22
CA LEU A 51 0.64 10.72 15.22
C LEU A 51 -0.71 11.38 14.90
N PRO A 52 -0.79 12.67 14.49
CA PRO A 52 -2.08 13.28 14.17
C PRO A 52 -2.81 12.57 13.03
N TYR A 53 -2.08 11.96 12.09
CA TYR A 53 -2.68 11.19 11.01
C TYR A 53 -3.17 9.83 11.48
N LEU A 54 -2.43 9.15 12.38
CA LEU A 54 -2.86 7.89 12.98
C LEU A 54 -4.08 8.07 13.89
N ASP A 55 -4.05 9.07 14.78
CA ASP A 55 -5.12 9.36 15.74
C ASP A 55 -6.40 9.88 15.07
N SER A 56 -6.31 10.40 13.83
CA SER A 56 -7.48 10.89 13.08
C SER A 56 -8.13 9.85 12.16
N VAL A 57 -7.58 8.63 12.08
CA VAL A 57 -8.22 7.55 11.33
C VAL A 57 -9.45 7.07 12.08
N THR A 58 -10.58 6.99 11.38
CA THR A 58 -11.85 6.57 11.98
C THR A 58 -11.89 5.07 12.25
N VAL A 59 -12.78 4.65 13.15
CA VAL A 59 -13.01 3.23 13.50
C VAL A 59 -13.39 2.37 12.28
N ASN A 60 -13.85 2.98 11.19
CA ASN A 60 -14.30 2.28 9.99
C ASN A 60 -13.14 1.86 9.06
N LYS A 61 -11.92 2.40 9.24
CA LYS A 61 -10.77 1.96 8.44
C LYS A 61 -10.27 0.62 8.94
N VAL A 62 -10.22 -0.34 8.03
CA VAL A 62 -9.48 -1.58 8.27
C VAL A 62 -8.01 -1.32 7.99
N TYR A 63 -7.23 -1.20 9.07
CA TYR A 63 -5.78 -1.20 8.99
C TYR A 63 -5.28 -2.60 8.63
N THR A 64 -4.25 -2.68 7.81
CA THR A 64 -3.49 -3.94 7.61
C THR A 64 -2.58 -4.19 8.83
N PRO A 65 -2.20 -5.44 9.11
CA PRO A 65 -1.25 -5.69 10.20
C PRO A 65 0.10 -4.93 10.12
N LEU A 66 0.60 -4.54 8.94
CA LEU A 66 1.86 -3.84 8.69
C LEU A 66 1.66 -2.36 8.99
N GLU A 67 0.49 -1.83 8.65
CA GLU A 67 0.08 -0.48 9.03
C GLU A 67 -0.04 -0.41 10.56
N HIS A 68 -0.59 -1.45 11.21
CA HIS A 68 -0.60 -1.57 12.68
C HIS A 68 0.83 -1.60 13.26
N LEU A 69 1.73 -2.44 12.73
CA LEU A 69 3.12 -2.47 13.20
C LEU A 69 3.84 -1.15 12.95
N SER A 70 3.52 -0.43 11.88
CA SER A 70 4.08 0.89 11.60
C SER A 70 3.56 1.94 12.58
N ALA A 71 2.26 1.94 12.88
CA ALA A 71 1.67 2.76 13.92
C ALA A 71 2.28 2.44 15.30
N ALA A 72 2.46 1.16 15.62
CA ALA A 72 3.10 0.74 16.87
C ALA A 72 4.51 1.33 17.03
N ARG A 73 5.33 1.34 15.96
CA ARG A 73 6.65 1.99 15.98
C ARG A 73 6.53 3.49 16.25
N ALA A 74 5.61 4.17 15.60
CA ALA A 74 5.40 5.60 15.79
C ALA A 74 5.07 5.92 17.25
N TYR A 75 4.10 5.20 17.84
CA TYR A 75 3.70 5.39 19.23
C TYR A 75 4.83 5.03 20.20
N LEU A 76 5.56 3.94 19.98
CA LEU A 76 6.67 3.54 20.84
C LEU A 76 7.77 4.61 20.86
N LYS A 77 8.15 5.11 19.69
CA LYS A 77 9.18 6.16 19.55
C LYS A 77 8.78 7.51 20.14
N GLN A 78 7.51 7.70 20.44
CA GLN A 78 6.97 8.91 21.06
C GLN A 78 6.60 8.70 22.54
N GLY A 79 6.98 7.56 23.13
CA GLY A 79 6.77 7.29 24.56
C GLY A 79 5.36 6.84 24.91
N TYR A 80 4.63 6.25 23.96
CA TYR A 80 3.27 5.70 24.17
C TYR A 80 3.26 4.16 24.07
N PRO A 81 3.88 3.44 25.03
CA PRO A 81 4.05 1.98 24.94
C PRO A 81 2.73 1.21 24.95
N GLU A 82 1.72 1.66 25.71
CA GLU A 82 0.41 0.99 25.75
C GLU A 82 -0.35 1.07 24.43
N LYS A 83 -0.35 2.25 23.79
CA LYS A 83 -0.90 2.40 22.44
C LYS A 83 -0.12 1.54 21.44
N ALA A 84 1.22 1.57 21.51
CA ALA A 84 2.06 0.75 20.66
C ALA A 84 1.75 -0.75 20.80
N ARG A 85 1.63 -1.23 22.03
CA ARG A 85 1.27 -2.60 22.36
C ARG A 85 -0.10 -2.99 21.81
N SER A 86 -1.11 -2.13 21.98
CA SER A 86 -2.44 -2.35 21.41
C SER A 86 -2.37 -2.55 19.89
N HIS A 87 -1.59 -1.74 19.17
CA HIS A 87 -1.38 -1.93 17.73
C HIS A 87 -0.61 -3.22 17.40
N VAL A 88 0.36 -3.66 18.22
CA VAL A 88 1.05 -4.95 18.02
C VAL A 88 0.08 -6.12 18.14
N LEU A 89 -0.79 -6.12 19.15
CA LEU A 89 -1.79 -7.17 19.34
C LEU A 89 -2.89 -7.12 18.28
N GLU A 90 -3.26 -5.92 17.79
CA GLU A 90 -4.20 -5.79 16.68
C GLU A 90 -3.58 -6.29 15.36
N ALA A 91 -2.26 -6.18 15.17
CA ALA A 91 -1.61 -6.85 14.06
C ALA A 91 -1.73 -8.39 14.17
N ALA A 92 -1.59 -8.94 15.38
CA ALA A 92 -1.79 -10.37 15.64
C ALA A 92 -3.24 -10.80 15.36
N SER A 93 -4.22 -10.01 15.83
CA SER A 93 -5.65 -10.27 15.63
C SER A 93 -6.08 -10.17 14.16
N LYS A 94 -5.28 -9.48 13.34
CA LYS A 94 -5.44 -9.43 11.89
C LYS A 94 -4.55 -10.42 11.14
N GLY A 95 -3.90 -11.33 11.86
CA GLY A 95 -3.27 -12.49 11.26
C GLY A 95 -1.78 -12.37 10.97
N TYR A 96 -1.11 -11.36 11.50
CA TYR A 96 0.34 -11.33 11.44
C TYR A 96 0.91 -12.38 12.40
N SER A 97 1.68 -13.34 11.90
CA SER A 97 2.17 -14.43 12.76
C SER A 97 3.39 -14.01 13.57
N TYR A 98 3.57 -14.62 14.75
CA TYR A 98 4.72 -14.32 15.60
C TYR A 98 6.06 -14.62 14.92
N ALA A 99 6.15 -15.67 14.10
CA ALA A 99 7.38 -16.01 13.38
C ALA A 99 7.84 -14.87 12.45
N TRP A 100 6.92 -14.18 11.79
CA TRP A 100 7.24 -13.01 10.97
C TRP A 100 7.53 -11.77 11.81
N PHE A 101 6.73 -11.56 12.85
CA PHE A 101 6.96 -10.50 13.83
C PHE A 101 8.36 -10.60 14.46
N SER A 102 8.77 -11.81 14.82
CA SER A 102 10.06 -12.11 15.43
C SER A 102 11.22 -12.08 14.43
N ALA A 103 11.02 -12.49 13.17
CA ALA A 103 12.07 -12.43 12.16
C ALA A 103 12.39 -10.99 11.67
N GLY A 104 11.45 -10.05 11.79
CA GLY A 104 11.61 -8.68 11.29
C GLY A 104 12.59 -7.85 12.12
N SER A 105 13.74 -7.47 11.55
CA SER A 105 14.72 -6.59 12.22
C SER A 105 14.12 -5.24 12.67
N LYS A 106 13.17 -4.70 11.91
CA LYS A 106 12.43 -3.47 12.23
C LYS A 106 11.44 -3.61 13.40
N ASN A 107 11.21 -4.82 13.89
CA ASN A 107 10.29 -5.10 14.99
C ASN A 107 11.01 -5.41 16.30
N GLN A 108 12.35 -5.38 16.34
CA GLN A 108 13.13 -5.78 17.51
C GLN A 108 12.69 -5.06 18.80
N GLU A 109 12.44 -3.75 18.72
CA GLU A 109 11.95 -2.95 19.84
C GLU A 109 10.48 -3.21 20.17
N LEU A 110 9.66 -3.65 19.21
CA LEU A 110 8.25 -3.96 19.45
C LEU A 110 8.07 -5.27 20.22
N LYS A 111 9.04 -6.19 20.13
CA LYS A 111 8.99 -7.49 20.82
C LYS A 111 8.97 -7.36 22.34
N THR A 112 9.43 -6.23 22.88
CA THR A 112 9.39 -6.00 24.32
C THR A 112 8.00 -5.58 24.81
N LEU A 113 7.04 -5.33 23.92
CA LEU A 113 5.71 -4.86 24.26
C LEU A 113 4.73 -5.98 24.63
N CYS A 114 4.98 -7.21 24.20
CA CYS A 114 4.14 -8.37 24.52
C CYS A 114 4.97 -9.65 24.52
N THR A 115 4.52 -10.67 25.27
CA THR A 115 5.16 -11.99 25.24
C THR A 115 4.77 -12.73 23.96
N GLU A 116 5.56 -13.77 23.60
CA GLU A 116 5.17 -14.67 22.51
C GLU A 116 3.84 -15.35 22.79
N GLU A 117 3.63 -15.82 24.02
CA GLU A 117 2.39 -16.48 24.44
C GLU A 117 1.17 -15.59 24.25
N GLU A 118 1.24 -14.33 24.69
CA GLU A 118 0.14 -13.37 24.52
C GLU A 118 -0.15 -13.11 23.04
N TYR A 119 0.89 -12.90 22.24
CA TYR A 119 0.73 -12.63 20.82
C TYR A 119 0.10 -13.83 20.10
N GLN A 120 0.55 -15.04 20.42
CA GLN A 120 0.04 -16.28 19.86
C GLN A 120 -1.41 -16.54 20.28
N ASP A 121 -1.78 -16.25 21.52
CA ASP A 121 -3.16 -16.38 22.00
C ASP A 121 -4.12 -15.48 21.20
N VAL A 122 -3.76 -14.20 20.98
CA VAL A 122 -4.55 -13.28 20.15
C VAL A 122 -4.59 -13.75 18.68
N TYR A 123 -3.45 -14.17 18.14
CA TYR A 123 -3.35 -14.67 16.77
C TYR A 123 -4.23 -15.91 16.56
N VAL A 124 -4.16 -16.91 17.44
CA VAL A 124 -4.96 -18.15 17.34
C VAL A 124 -6.45 -17.85 17.47
N LYS A 125 -6.86 -17.04 18.46
CA LYS A 125 -8.27 -16.64 18.62
C LYS A 125 -8.84 -15.95 17.39
N SER A 126 -8.03 -15.17 16.67
CA SER A 126 -8.46 -14.54 15.42
C SER A 126 -8.67 -15.51 14.25
N ARG A 127 -8.04 -16.68 14.30
CA ARG A 127 -8.13 -17.70 13.24
C ARG A 127 -9.40 -18.54 13.34
N ASP A 128 -9.86 -18.81 14.55
CA ASP A 128 -10.97 -19.74 14.81
C ASP A 128 -12.32 -19.27 14.26
N GLU A 129 -12.45 -18.00 13.83
CA GLU A 129 -13.72 -17.49 13.33
C GLU A 129 -13.83 -17.25 11.80
N LYS A 130 -12.75 -17.10 11.02
CA LYS A 130 -12.87 -16.39 9.71
C LYS A 130 -11.95 -16.79 8.55
N VAL A 131 -11.14 -17.84 8.66
CA VAL A 131 -10.12 -18.16 7.63
C VAL A 131 -10.43 -19.47 6.90
N ASP A 132 -10.55 -19.37 5.58
CA ASP A 132 -10.49 -20.55 4.70
C ASP A 132 -9.03 -21.05 4.66
N ILE A 133 -8.75 -22.03 5.53
CA ILE A 133 -7.39 -22.54 5.75
C ILE A 133 -6.85 -23.30 4.54
N GLU A 134 -7.72 -23.93 3.77
CA GLU A 134 -7.34 -24.67 2.56
C GLU A 134 -6.93 -23.69 1.47
N LEU A 135 -7.75 -22.67 1.24
CA LEU A 135 -7.45 -21.62 0.27
C LEU A 135 -6.22 -20.81 0.67
N TYR A 136 -6.05 -20.54 1.96
CA TYR A 136 -4.82 -19.96 2.49
C TYR A 136 -3.59 -20.79 2.11
N ALA A 137 -3.64 -22.10 2.37
CA ALA A 137 -2.51 -23.00 2.11
C ALA A 137 -2.20 -23.08 0.61
N GLU A 138 -3.23 -23.07 -0.23
CA GLU A 138 -3.11 -23.02 -1.68
C GLU A 138 -2.40 -21.73 -2.14
N LEU A 139 -2.92 -20.56 -1.78
CA LEU A 139 -2.36 -19.27 -2.20
C LEU A 139 -0.93 -19.06 -1.68
N ARG A 140 -0.64 -19.57 -0.48
CA ARG A 140 0.71 -19.58 0.07
C ARG A 140 1.65 -20.47 -0.75
N SER A 141 1.23 -21.66 -1.11
CA SER A 141 2.03 -22.57 -1.92
C SER A 141 2.33 -21.98 -3.30
N MET A 142 1.34 -21.33 -3.93
CA MET A 142 1.51 -20.60 -5.18
C MET A 142 2.57 -19.50 -5.05
N PHE A 143 2.54 -18.70 -3.99
CA PHE A 143 3.56 -17.69 -3.73
C PHE A 143 4.94 -18.26 -3.56
N ASP A 144 5.09 -19.26 -2.69
CA ASP A 144 6.39 -19.80 -2.32
C ASP A 144 7.06 -20.40 -3.56
N LEU A 145 6.28 -21.05 -4.43
CA LEU A 145 6.73 -21.54 -5.73
C LEU A 145 7.13 -20.40 -6.69
N ASP A 146 6.31 -19.35 -6.82
CA ASP A 146 6.62 -18.16 -7.63
C ASP A 146 7.93 -17.50 -7.18
N GLN A 147 8.08 -17.23 -5.88
CA GLN A 147 9.27 -16.59 -5.33
C GLN A 147 10.49 -17.47 -5.45
N TYR A 148 10.36 -18.78 -5.24
CA TYR A 148 11.45 -19.72 -5.48
C TYR A 148 11.94 -19.64 -6.93
N MET A 149 11.02 -19.67 -7.90
CA MET A 149 11.36 -19.60 -9.32
C MET A 149 11.97 -18.25 -9.71
N ARG A 150 11.40 -17.12 -9.25
CA ARG A 150 11.95 -15.78 -9.50
C ARG A 150 13.34 -15.59 -8.88
N ASN A 151 13.53 -16.01 -7.64
CA ASN A 151 14.82 -15.91 -6.97
C ASN A 151 15.89 -16.75 -7.67
N ARG A 152 15.52 -17.95 -8.14
CA ARG A 152 16.40 -18.79 -8.94
C ARG A 152 16.78 -18.14 -10.26
N TRP A 153 15.81 -17.53 -10.96
CA TRP A 153 16.06 -16.79 -12.21
C TRP A 153 16.97 -15.57 -12.01
N ILE A 154 16.72 -14.76 -10.98
CA ILE A 154 17.57 -13.61 -10.65
C ILE A 154 19.02 -14.06 -10.36
N ARG A 155 19.18 -15.16 -9.61
CA ARG A 155 20.49 -15.68 -9.21
C ARG A 155 21.26 -16.38 -10.33
N SER A 156 20.56 -17.02 -11.27
CA SER A 156 21.23 -17.81 -12.31
C SER A 156 22.04 -16.96 -13.29
N ARG A 157 21.82 -15.64 -13.37
CA ARG A 157 22.38 -14.69 -14.36
C ARG A 157 22.14 -15.10 -15.83
N MET A 158 21.54 -16.26 -16.06
CA MET A 158 21.15 -16.79 -17.34
C MET A 158 19.74 -16.29 -17.62
N ARG A 159 19.64 -15.33 -18.54
CA ARG A 159 18.37 -14.97 -19.21
C ARG A 159 18.01 -16.05 -20.23
N ASP A 160 18.05 -17.31 -19.81
CA ASP A 160 17.77 -18.44 -20.67
C ASP A 160 16.27 -18.48 -20.97
N SER A 161 15.96 -18.57 -22.27
CA SER A 161 14.62 -18.65 -22.84
C SER A 161 13.77 -19.78 -22.26
N VAL A 162 14.39 -20.86 -21.75
CA VAL A 162 13.70 -21.97 -21.10
C VAL A 162 13.10 -21.52 -19.76
N TRP A 163 13.87 -20.82 -18.93
CA TRP A 163 13.39 -20.32 -17.63
C TRP A 163 12.27 -19.29 -17.79
N LEU A 164 12.39 -18.41 -18.79
CA LEU A 164 11.32 -17.46 -19.11
C LEU A 164 10.03 -18.18 -19.54
N ARG A 165 10.14 -19.31 -20.25
CA ARG A 165 9.01 -20.12 -20.67
C ARG A 165 8.33 -20.80 -19.49
N GLU A 166 9.11 -21.43 -18.60
CA GLU A 166 8.57 -22.08 -17.40
C GLU A 166 7.92 -21.05 -16.45
N PHE A 167 8.54 -19.87 -16.33
CA PHE A 167 7.99 -18.78 -15.55
C PHE A 167 6.64 -18.28 -16.11
N ARG A 168 6.53 -18.11 -17.44
CA ARG A 168 5.25 -17.73 -18.09
C ARG A 168 4.17 -18.80 -17.94
N LYS A 169 4.53 -20.09 -18.01
CA LYS A 169 3.58 -21.18 -17.76
C LYS A 169 3.03 -21.11 -16.33
N LEU A 170 3.92 -20.92 -15.35
CA LEU A 170 3.54 -20.80 -13.94
C LEU A 170 2.62 -19.59 -13.71
N ASP A 171 2.99 -18.42 -14.25
CA ASP A 171 2.15 -17.21 -14.16
C ASP A 171 0.75 -17.45 -14.74
N SER A 172 0.65 -18.11 -15.90
CA SER A 172 -0.63 -18.42 -16.53
C SER A 172 -1.49 -19.41 -15.72
N LEU A 173 -0.87 -20.46 -15.14
CA LEU A 173 -1.59 -21.40 -14.27
C LEU A 173 -2.11 -20.71 -13.01
N HIS A 174 -1.26 -19.91 -12.37
CA HIS A 174 -1.65 -19.19 -11.16
C HIS A 174 -2.74 -18.17 -11.44
N ALA A 175 -2.63 -17.42 -12.53
CA ALA A 175 -3.61 -16.40 -12.85
C ALA A 175 -4.97 -17.00 -13.24
N GLY A 176 -4.99 -18.13 -13.96
CA GLY A 176 -6.21 -18.91 -14.19
C GLY A 176 -6.87 -19.37 -12.89
N ARG A 177 -6.09 -19.89 -11.93
CA ARG A 177 -6.62 -20.29 -10.61
C ARG A 177 -7.15 -19.08 -9.82
N ILE A 178 -6.43 -17.99 -9.80
CA ILE A 178 -6.82 -16.74 -9.11
C ILE A 178 -8.10 -16.16 -9.70
N LYS A 179 -8.23 -16.17 -11.03
CA LYS A 179 -9.46 -15.76 -11.71
C LYS A 179 -10.64 -16.60 -11.25
N GLY A 180 -10.50 -17.93 -11.21
CA GLY A 180 -11.54 -18.83 -10.72
C GLY A 180 -11.92 -18.55 -9.25
N ILE A 181 -10.93 -18.24 -8.40
CA ILE A 181 -11.18 -17.83 -7.01
C ILE A 181 -11.99 -16.52 -6.96
N ILE A 182 -11.59 -15.50 -7.74
CA ILE A 182 -12.30 -14.22 -7.77
C ILE A 182 -13.71 -14.35 -8.34
N GLU A 183 -13.91 -15.19 -9.34
CA GLU A 183 -15.23 -15.42 -9.94
C GLU A 183 -16.18 -16.14 -8.99
N THR A 184 -15.66 -17.01 -8.11
CA THR A 184 -16.47 -17.80 -7.17
C THR A 184 -16.71 -17.09 -5.84
N GLN A 185 -15.71 -16.37 -5.32
CA GLN A 185 -15.73 -15.81 -3.96
C GLN A 185 -15.59 -14.28 -3.93
N GLY A 186 -15.40 -13.63 -5.08
CA GLY A 186 -15.04 -12.21 -5.15
C GLY A 186 -13.58 -11.96 -4.77
N TRP A 187 -13.21 -10.69 -4.59
CA TRP A 187 -11.87 -10.39 -4.08
C TRP A 187 -11.76 -10.81 -2.62
N ILE A 188 -10.94 -11.81 -2.37
CA ILE A 188 -10.67 -12.29 -1.03
C ILE A 188 -9.73 -11.27 -0.42
N GLY A 189 -10.22 -10.30 0.34
CA GLY A 189 -9.43 -9.24 0.99
C GLY A 189 -8.63 -9.74 2.21
N HIS A 190 -7.73 -8.90 2.75
CA HIS A 190 -6.83 -9.27 3.85
C HIS A 190 -7.53 -9.88 5.08
N LYS A 191 -8.80 -9.54 5.28
CA LYS A 191 -9.65 -10.03 6.37
C LYS A 191 -9.90 -11.54 6.34
N HIS A 192 -9.86 -12.17 5.17
CA HIS A 192 -10.16 -13.60 5.02
C HIS A 192 -8.92 -14.48 4.99
N LEU A 193 -7.76 -13.89 4.65
CA LEU A 193 -6.54 -14.66 4.50
C LEU A 193 -5.54 -14.41 5.62
N LEU A 194 -5.67 -13.39 6.48
CA LEU A 194 -4.69 -13.13 7.54
C LEU A 194 -3.26 -12.96 6.97
N LEU A 195 -3.12 -12.26 5.84
CA LEU A 195 -1.86 -12.24 5.09
C LEU A 195 -1.48 -10.86 4.58
N GLU A 196 -0.25 -10.47 4.89
CA GLU A 196 0.31 -9.17 4.51
C GLU A 196 1.23 -9.22 3.30
N GLN A 197 1.64 -10.40 2.87
CA GLN A 197 2.56 -10.55 1.73
C GLN A 197 1.94 -11.32 0.58
N TYR A 198 0.94 -12.17 0.85
CA TYR A 198 0.33 -13.03 -0.17
C TYR A 198 -0.69 -12.30 -1.07
N PHE A 199 -1.16 -11.11 -0.68
CA PHE A 199 -1.90 -10.23 -1.59
C PHE A 199 -1.05 -9.73 -2.75
N THR A 200 0.24 -9.52 -2.49
CA THR A 200 1.22 -9.21 -3.55
C THR A 200 1.26 -10.30 -4.61
N VAL A 201 0.81 -11.51 -4.31
CA VAL A 201 0.93 -12.72 -5.14
C VAL A 201 -0.24 -12.84 -6.07
N LEU A 202 -1.45 -12.71 -5.50
CA LEU A 202 -2.67 -12.48 -6.29
C LEU A 202 -2.45 -11.34 -7.28
N PHE A 203 -1.90 -10.24 -6.75
CA PHE A 203 -1.56 -9.07 -7.51
C PHE A 203 -0.49 -9.33 -8.59
N LEU A 204 0.61 -10.00 -8.27
CA LEU A 204 1.70 -10.27 -9.20
C LEU A 204 1.22 -11.11 -10.38
N HIS A 205 0.40 -12.13 -10.13
CA HIS A 205 -0.10 -13.03 -11.18
C HIS A 205 -1.18 -12.39 -12.04
N ILE A 206 -2.13 -11.66 -11.45
CA ILE A 206 -3.07 -10.84 -12.25
C ILE A 206 -2.28 -9.78 -13.02
N SER A 207 -1.21 -9.21 -12.47
CA SER A 207 -0.36 -8.25 -13.19
C SER A 207 0.54 -8.87 -14.28
N ALA A 208 0.60 -10.20 -14.35
CA ALA A 208 1.39 -10.94 -15.33
C ALA A 208 0.54 -11.40 -16.53
N GLU A 209 -0.79 -11.47 -16.39
CA GLU A 209 -1.68 -11.73 -17.52
C GLU A 209 -1.83 -10.53 -18.45
N THR A 210 -1.96 -10.81 -19.74
CA THR A 210 -2.44 -9.84 -20.72
C THR A 210 -3.96 -9.85 -20.71
N PHE A 211 -4.57 -8.77 -20.23
CA PHE A 211 -6.01 -8.59 -20.31
C PHE A 211 -6.42 -7.88 -21.60
N ASP A 212 -7.55 -8.27 -22.17
CA ASP A 212 -8.28 -7.39 -23.09
C ASP A 212 -8.81 -6.15 -22.33
N PRO A 213 -9.15 -5.05 -23.05
CA PRO A 213 -9.60 -3.82 -22.42
C PRO A 213 -10.84 -3.98 -21.51
N GLU A 214 -11.76 -4.87 -21.85
CA GLU A 214 -13.00 -5.09 -21.07
C GLU A 214 -12.69 -5.79 -19.75
N THR A 215 -11.91 -6.87 -19.82
CA THR A 215 -11.46 -7.60 -18.63
C THR A 215 -10.62 -6.71 -17.72
N PHE A 216 -9.72 -5.90 -18.28
CA PHE A 216 -8.95 -4.94 -17.51
C PHE A 216 -9.84 -3.95 -16.76
N GLU A 217 -10.85 -3.38 -17.43
CA GLU A 217 -11.75 -2.41 -16.79
C GLU A 217 -12.61 -3.06 -15.70
N LYS A 218 -13.07 -4.30 -15.90
CA LYS A 218 -13.77 -5.10 -14.89
C LYS A 218 -12.92 -5.25 -13.62
N TYR A 219 -11.68 -5.72 -13.75
CA TYR A 219 -10.79 -5.87 -12.60
C TYR A 219 -10.37 -4.54 -12.00
N ARG A 220 -10.19 -3.49 -12.81
CA ARG A 220 -9.84 -2.15 -12.30
C ARG A 220 -10.91 -1.63 -11.34
N LYS A 221 -12.19 -1.76 -11.68
CA LYS A 221 -13.31 -1.37 -10.81
C LYS A 221 -13.39 -2.23 -9.56
N LEU A 222 -13.22 -3.54 -9.69
CA LEU A 222 -13.22 -4.47 -8.55
C LEU A 222 -12.11 -4.11 -7.55
N LEU A 223 -10.86 -4.00 -8.03
CA LEU A 223 -9.71 -3.67 -7.20
C LEU A 223 -9.85 -2.29 -6.58
N TRP A 224 -10.39 -1.30 -7.30
CA TRP A 224 -10.66 0.02 -6.74
C TRP A 224 -11.65 -0.03 -5.57
N THR A 225 -12.74 -0.78 -5.72
CA THR A 225 -13.73 -0.99 -4.65
C THR A 225 -13.07 -1.58 -3.39
N GLU A 226 -12.10 -2.47 -3.58
CA GLU A 226 -11.35 -3.08 -2.48
C GLU A 226 -10.31 -2.14 -1.87
N VAL A 227 -9.76 -1.19 -2.64
CA VAL A 227 -8.96 -0.08 -2.07
C VAL A 227 -9.83 0.80 -1.17
N GLU A 228 -11.04 1.14 -1.62
CA GLU A 228 -11.97 1.98 -0.85
C GLU A 228 -12.38 1.30 0.47
N LYS A 229 -12.56 -0.02 0.45
CA LYS A 229 -12.81 -0.83 1.66
C LYS A 229 -11.57 -1.04 2.54
N GLY A 230 -10.39 -0.61 2.09
CA GLY A 230 -9.11 -0.86 2.76
C GLY A 230 -8.62 -2.31 2.63
N HIS A 231 -9.28 -3.13 1.81
CA HIS A 231 -8.92 -4.52 1.54
C HIS A 231 -7.72 -4.69 0.61
N LEU A 232 -7.37 -3.63 -0.14
CA LEU A 232 -6.20 -3.55 -1.01
C LEU A 232 -5.46 -2.23 -0.77
N SER A 233 -4.13 -2.23 -0.78
CA SER A 233 -3.39 -0.98 -0.69
C SER A 233 -3.48 -0.17 -1.99
N PRO A 234 -3.62 1.17 -1.91
CA PRO A 234 -3.57 2.02 -3.10
C PRO A 234 -2.29 1.86 -3.93
N GLY A 235 -1.16 1.61 -3.26
CA GLY A 235 0.15 1.41 -3.88
C GLY A 235 0.16 0.18 -4.79
N ASN A 236 -0.42 -0.93 -4.32
CA ASN A 236 -0.60 -2.11 -5.13
C ASN A 236 -1.51 -1.76 -6.31
N TYR A 237 -2.74 -1.30 -6.08
CA TYR A 237 -3.66 -0.94 -7.17
C TYR A 237 -3.01 -0.08 -8.28
N ALA A 238 -2.31 0.99 -7.90
CA ALA A 238 -1.61 1.86 -8.82
C ALA A 238 -0.53 1.15 -9.63
N MET A 239 0.27 0.30 -8.99
CA MET A 239 1.31 -0.48 -9.64
C MET A 239 0.71 -1.45 -10.68
N TRP A 240 -0.48 -2.03 -10.44
CA TRP A 240 -1.10 -2.97 -11.38
C TRP A 240 -1.69 -2.24 -12.56
N VAL A 241 -2.37 -1.12 -12.32
CA VAL A 241 -2.88 -0.27 -13.38
C VAL A 241 -1.74 0.19 -14.30
N ASP A 242 -0.67 0.76 -13.73
CA ASP A 242 0.47 1.24 -14.52
C ASP A 242 1.14 0.10 -15.29
N ARG A 243 1.35 -1.05 -14.64
CA ARG A 243 1.99 -2.21 -15.26
C ARG A 243 1.17 -2.76 -16.44
N GLN A 244 -0.14 -2.92 -16.29
CA GLN A 244 -1.02 -3.39 -17.36
C GLN A 244 -1.03 -2.40 -18.54
N ARG A 245 -1.13 -1.09 -18.27
CA ARG A 245 -1.03 -0.06 -19.31
C ARG A 245 0.28 -0.18 -20.09
N ILE A 246 1.40 -0.30 -19.39
CA ILE A 246 2.73 -0.30 -20.01
C ILE A 246 3.00 -1.59 -20.81
N PHE A 247 2.73 -2.77 -20.25
CA PHE A 247 3.14 -4.02 -20.89
C PHE A 247 2.05 -4.67 -21.76
N THR A 248 0.79 -4.45 -21.45
CA THR A 248 -0.33 -5.11 -22.17
C THR A 248 -0.88 -4.19 -23.25
N PHE A 249 -1.05 -2.90 -22.93
CA PHE A 249 -1.67 -1.94 -23.83
C PHE A 249 -0.68 -1.00 -24.53
N GLU A 250 0.62 -1.14 -24.24
CA GLU A 250 1.70 -0.27 -24.77
C GLU A 250 1.44 1.23 -24.55
N GLN A 251 0.83 1.56 -23.41
CA GLN A 251 0.45 2.91 -22.99
C GLN A 251 1.35 3.41 -21.86
N LYS A 252 1.37 4.74 -21.65
CA LYS A 252 2.03 5.35 -20.50
C LYS A 252 1.26 5.03 -19.20
N GLY A 253 1.98 4.99 -18.08
CA GLY A 253 1.39 4.85 -16.76
C GLY A 253 0.54 6.06 -16.35
N ILE A 254 -0.29 5.91 -15.33
CA ILE A 254 -1.15 6.98 -14.79
C ILE A 254 -0.56 7.53 -13.50
N TYR A 255 -0.12 6.65 -12.60
CA TYR A 255 0.20 7.03 -11.22
C TYR A 255 1.69 7.16 -10.94
N GLY A 256 2.56 6.73 -11.86
CA GLY A 256 4.01 6.68 -11.65
C GLY A 256 4.38 5.74 -10.52
N ALA A 257 3.66 4.63 -10.39
CA ALA A 257 3.88 3.60 -9.38
C ALA A 257 4.78 2.46 -9.89
N PHE A 258 4.93 2.33 -11.21
CA PHE A 258 5.73 1.27 -11.81
C PHE A 258 7.19 1.69 -12.09
N TRP A 259 8.12 0.78 -11.81
CA TRP A 259 9.55 0.94 -12.05
C TRP A 259 10.07 -0.23 -12.88
N LYS A 260 10.79 0.08 -13.95
CA LYS A 260 11.52 -0.91 -14.76
C LYS A 260 12.81 -1.24 -14.03
N MET A 261 12.93 -2.46 -13.53
CA MET A 261 14.16 -2.93 -12.90
C MET A 261 15.23 -3.18 -13.96
N GLY A 262 16.42 -2.61 -13.77
CA GLY A 262 17.55 -2.76 -14.68
C GLY A 262 18.88 -2.96 -13.95
N PRO A 263 19.93 -3.42 -14.65
CA PRO A 263 21.27 -3.61 -14.07
C PRO A 263 21.86 -2.29 -13.55
N ASP A 264 21.47 -1.16 -14.14
CA ASP A 264 21.98 0.17 -13.79
C ASP A 264 21.15 0.89 -12.72
N GLY A 265 20.11 0.24 -12.19
CA GLY A 265 19.14 0.81 -11.25
C GLY A 265 17.70 0.66 -11.72
N ASP A 266 16.77 1.03 -10.84
CA ASP A 266 15.35 1.05 -11.14
C ASP A 266 15.01 2.34 -11.91
N GLU A 267 14.42 2.20 -13.09
CA GLU A 267 14.00 3.33 -13.92
C GLU A 267 12.51 3.60 -13.76
N LEU A 268 12.15 4.85 -13.45
CA LEU A 268 10.75 5.26 -13.37
C LEU A 268 10.11 5.20 -14.76
N ALA A 269 8.96 4.54 -14.86
CA ALA A 269 8.26 4.43 -16.13
C ALA A 269 7.70 5.78 -16.61
N GLU A 270 7.43 5.87 -17.92
CA GLU A 270 6.73 7.02 -18.49
C GLU A 270 5.30 7.11 -17.99
N VAL A 271 4.82 8.35 -17.84
CA VAL A 271 3.47 8.66 -17.38
C VAL A 271 2.75 9.55 -18.39
N GLU A 272 1.44 9.36 -18.51
CA GLU A 272 0.59 10.04 -19.49
C GLU A 272 0.49 11.53 -19.21
N SER A 273 0.28 11.91 -17.94
CA SER A 273 0.07 13.29 -17.52
C SER A 273 1.05 13.72 -16.42
N PRO A 274 2.33 13.98 -16.75
CA PRO A 274 3.35 14.38 -15.78
C PRO A 274 2.97 15.59 -14.92
N GLU A 275 2.22 16.55 -15.47
CA GLU A 275 1.80 17.76 -14.75
C GLU A 275 0.69 17.51 -13.73
N GLN A 276 -0.07 16.44 -13.91
CA GLN A 276 -1.18 16.08 -13.03
C GLN A 276 -0.84 14.93 -12.09
N ILE A 277 0.39 14.41 -12.15
CA ILE A 277 0.76 13.16 -11.47
C ILE A 277 0.48 13.20 -9.96
N ASP A 278 0.80 14.29 -9.28
CA ASP A 278 0.55 14.39 -7.84
C ASP A 278 -0.95 14.51 -7.51
N SER A 279 -1.75 15.07 -8.42
CA SER A 279 -3.21 15.09 -8.29
C SER A 279 -3.79 13.68 -8.47
N LEU A 280 -3.34 12.95 -9.51
CA LEU A 280 -3.74 11.57 -9.79
C LEU A 280 -3.33 10.61 -8.67
N ARG A 281 -2.10 10.74 -8.17
CA ARG A 281 -1.61 9.98 -7.02
C ARG A 281 -2.44 10.28 -5.78
N ARG A 282 -2.72 11.55 -5.52
CA ARG A 282 -3.56 11.96 -4.40
C ARG A 282 -4.99 11.42 -4.52
N SER A 283 -5.58 11.36 -5.72
CA SER A 283 -6.97 10.89 -5.91
C SER A 283 -7.18 9.49 -5.33
N ILE A 284 -6.19 8.61 -5.51
CA ILE A 284 -6.18 7.24 -4.99
C ILE A 284 -5.46 7.08 -3.64
N GLY A 285 -4.90 8.16 -3.08
CA GLY A 285 -4.29 8.17 -1.74
C GLY A 285 -2.84 7.75 -1.68
N LEU A 286 -2.12 7.89 -2.78
CA LEU A 286 -0.68 7.82 -2.77
C LEU A 286 -0.06 9.15 -2.32
N LEU A 287 1.16 9.03 -1.79
CA LEU A 287 2.08 10.15 -1.58
C LEU A 287 2.37 10.85 -2.91
N SER A 288 2.83 12.11 -2.85
CA SER A 288 3.39 12.77 -4.04
C SER A 288 4.52 11.93 -4.64
N LEU A 289 4.75 12.11 -5.94
CA LEU A 289 5.80 11.41 -6.65
C LEU A 289 7.18 11.73 -6.04
N LYS A 290 7.41 13.00 -5.68
CA LYS A 290 8.64 13.43 -5.01
C LYS A 290 8.88 12.66 -3.70
N MET A 291 7.88 12.61 -2.82
CA MET A 291 7.98 11.90 -1.54
C MET A 291 8.19 10.39 -1.74
N TYR A 292 7.52 9.80 -2.72
CA TYR A 292 7.70 8.39 -3.06
C TYR A 292 9.12 8.08 -3.55
N ILE A 293 9.72 8.97 -4.34
CA ILE A 293 11.11 8.85 -4.79
C ILE A 293 12.08 8.97 -3.62
N GLU A 294 11.86 9.92 -2.71
CA GLU A 294 12.67 10.07 -1.49
C GLU A 294 12.62 8.80 -0.63
N GLN A 295 11.45 8.18 -0.47
CA GLN A 295 11.30 6.90 0.24
C GLN A 295 12.14 5.79 -0.40
N ARG A 296 12.16 5.70 -1.74
CA ARG A 296 13.01 4.72 -2.45
C ARG A 296 14.50 5.03 -2.33
N ARG A 297 14.90 6.31 -2.37
CA ARG A 297 16.29 6.72 -2.12
C ARG A 297 16.75 6.31 -0.72
N ALA A 298 15.91 6.50 0.30
CA ALA A 298 16.18 6.07 1.67
C ALA A 298 16.36 4.55 1.83
N GLN A 299 15.82 3.75 0.90
CA GLN A 299 16.02 2.29 0.85
C GLN A 299 17.34 1.88 0.16
N GLY A 300 18.21 2.84 -0.18
CA GLY A 300 19.48 2.59 -0.85
C GLY A 300 19.33 2.16 -2.31
N LYS A 301 18.16 2.41 -2.94
CA LYS A 301 17.92 2.06 -4.33
C LYS A 301 18.62 3.07 -5.25
N LYS A 302 19.37 2.56 -6.24
CA LYS A 302 19.85 3.37 -7.37
C LYS A 302 18.69 3.62 -8.31
N LEU A 303 18.30 4.89 -8.47
CA LEU A 303 17.13 5.29 -9.25
C LEU A 303 17.55 6.02 -10.52
N ARG A 304 16.84 5.75 -11.61
CA ARG A 304 16.95 6.45 -12.88
C ARG A 304 15.64 7.13 -13.21
N PHE A 305 15.74 8.32 -13.78
CA PHE A 305 14.58 9.14 -14.09
C PHE A 305 14.47 9.39 -15.60
N PRO A 306 13.26 9.30 -16.17
CA PRO A 306 12.99 9.69 -17.54
C PRO A 306 13.03 11.22 -17.68
N ASP A 307 13.15 11.72 -18.91
CA ASP A 307 13.37 13.15 -19.15
C ASP A 307 12.20 14.03 -18.72
N TRP A 308 10.97 13.50 -18.77
CA TRP A 308 9.80 14.21 -18.26
C TRP A 308 9.88 14.55 -16.77
N TYR A 309 10.62 13.73 -15.99
CA TYR A 309 10.83 13.98 -14.58
C TYR A 309 11.99 14.96 -14.34
N LYS A 310 13.10 14.78 -15.08
CA LYS A 310 14.28 15.66 -14.96
C LYS A 310 14.00 17.11 -15.32
N ALA A 311 13.10 17.35 -16.27
CA ALA A 311 12.72 18.71 -16.68
C ALA A 311 12.01 19.53 -15.58
N LYS A 312 11.69 18.90 -14.43
CA LYS A 312 11.00 19.51 -13.29
C LYS A 312 11.89 19.74 -12.06
N GLU A 313 13.11 19.21 -12.04
CA GLU A 313 14.12 19.49 -10.99
C GLU A 313 14.92 20.74 -11.34
#